data_AF-A0A1H1Z0Q0-F1
#
_entry.id   AF-A0A1H1Z0Q0-F1
#
_cell.length_a   1.000
_cell.length_b   1.000
_cell.length_c   1.000
_cell.angle_alpha   90.00
_cell.angle_beta   90.00
_cell.angle_gamma   90.00
#
_symmetry.space_group_name_H-M   'P 1'
#
loop_
_entity.id
_entity.type
_entity.pdbx_description
1 polymer ?
#
loop_
_entity_poly.entity_id
_entity_poly.type
_entity_poly.pdbx_seq_one_letter_code
_entity_poly.pdbx_strand_id
1 'polypeptide(L)'
;MKTLKIAIQKSGRLNEKSVELLKNCGLNFENYKSSLISPVSNFPLEILFLRDDDIPEYVQDGIADLGIVGENVIEETEVEVNYLQRLGFGKCSLKIAVPNNNTINELSQLNGRSIATTYPVILGKFLKAQGIQSDIRTISGSVEISPGLGLADAICDLVSTGGTLKSNGLIPFADVMSSEAILICNNKNGDSELIKELVQRIQSVLRAKETKYVVLNVPKDNLPAIIALLPGVKSPSVVPLAESDWVAVHTVIPERDFWDRISQLKQAGAQGIVVMPIEKIIL
;
A
#
# COMPACT_ATOMS: atom_id res chain seq x y z
N MET A 1 13.88 29.10 0.96
CA MET A 1 12.90 28.15 0.37
C MET A 1 12.20 27.45 1.51
N LYS A 2 10.88 27.23 1.45
CA LYS A 2 10.14 26.52 2.50
C LYS A 2 10.57 25.05 2.49
N THR A 3 11.06 24.54 3.62
CA THR A 3 11.35 23.12 3.82
C THR A 3 10.02 22.41 4.12
N LEU A 4 9.70 21.37 3.35
CA LEU A 4 8.51 20.55 3.59
C LEU A 4 8.72 19.66 4.82
N LYS A 5 7.62 19.27 5.48
CA LYS A 5 7.63 18.25 6.53
C LYS A 5 6.76 17.06 6.14
N ILE A 6 7.32 15.85 6.17
CA ILE A 6 6.58 14.60 6.00
C ILE A 6 6.56 13.81 7.30
N ALA A 7 5.38 13.49 7.80
CA ALA A 7 5.20 12.62 8.96
C ALA A 7 5.11 11.15 8.53
N ILE A 8 5.87 10.28 9.18
CA ILE A 8 5.78 8.82 9.03
C ILE A 8 5.78 8.15 10.40
N GLN A 9 5.26 6.93 10.48
CA GLN A 9 5.26 6.16 11.73
C GLN A 9 6.69 6.00 12.26
N LYS A 10 6.89 6.15 13.57
CA LYS A 10 8.20 6.09 14.23
C LYS A 10 8.83 4.71 14.19
N SER A 11 8.03 3.66 14.29
CA SER A 11 8.49 2.27 14.40
C SER A 11 7.46 1.30 13.87
N GLY A 12 7.87 0.10 13.50
CA GLY A 12 6.99 -0.97 13.04
C GLY A 12 7.02 -1.15 11.51
N ARG A 13 6.12 -2.00 11.00
CA ARG A 13 6.14 -2.44 9.59
C ARG A 13 5.91 -1.28 8.61
N LEU A 14 5.06 -0.31 8.97
CA LEU A 14 4.78 0.85 8.12
C LEU A 14 5.99 1.78 8.05
N ASN A 15 6.72 1.97 9.17
CA ASN A 15 7.97 2.73 9.20
C ASN A 15 9.00 2.14 8.22
N GLU A 16 9.28 0.84 8.32
CA GLU A 16 10.29 0.18 7.49
C GLU A 16 10.02 0.39 5.99
N LYS A 17 8.77 0.21 5.57
CA LYS A 17 8.35 0.39 4.17
C LYS A 17 8.31 1.85 3.74
N SER A 18 7.96 2.77 4.63
CA SER A 18 8.00 4.21 4.35
C SER A 18 9.44 4.69 4.16
N VAL A 19 10.36 4.28 5.04
CA VAL A 19 11.79 4.61 4.93
C VAL A 19 12.39 4.02 3.65
N GLU A 20 12.08 2.75 3.33
CA GLU A 20 12.50 2.09 2.09
C GLU A 20 12.01 2.88 0.86
N LEU A 21 10.73 3.26 0.81
CA LEU A 21 10.17 4.06 -0.28
C LEU A 21 10.88 5.41 -0.44
N LEU A 22 11.06 6.16 0.66
CA LEU A 22 11.70 7.48 0.61
C LEU A 22 13.18 7.38 0.19
N LYS A 23 13.91 6.35 0.63
CA LYS A 23 15.27 6.08 0.15
C LYS A 23 15.30 5.73 -1.33
N ASN A 24 14.36 4.90 -1.80
CA ASN A 24 14.24 4.57 -3.22
C ASN A 24 13.85 5.79 -4.07
N CYS A 25 13.16 6.80 -3.50
CA CYS A 25 12.95 8.09 -4.14
C CYS A 25 14.25 8.92 -4.28
N GLY A 26 15.39 8.41 -3.79
CA GLY A 26 16.68 9.09 -3.81
C GLY A 26 16.82 10.15 -2.72
N LEU A 27 16.07 10.06 -1.62
CA LEU A 27 16.16 11.00 -0.51
C LEU A 27 17.24 10.53 0.48
N ASN A 28 18.21 11.39 0.75
CA ASN A 28 19.35 11.09 1.61
C ASN A 28 19.11 11.63 3.02
N PHE A 29 18.79 10.72 3.94
CA PHE A 29 18.59 11.03 5.35
C PHE A 29 19.18 9.92 6.24
N GLU A 30 19.70 10.31 7.39
CA GLU A 30 20.37 9.43 8.36
C GLU A 30 19.69 9.50 9.74
N ASN A 31 20.16 8.69 10.70
CA ASN A 31 19.75 8.73 12.11
C ASN A 31 18.23 8.65 12.37
N TYR A 32 17.45 8.11 11.43
CA TYR A 32 15.99 7.96 11.52
C TYR A 32 15.51 6.99 12.61
N LYS A 33 16.40 6.21 13.22
CA LYS A 33 16.09 5.29 14.32
C LYS A 33 16.26 5.93 15.71
N SER A 34 17.08 6.98 15.81
CA SER A 34 17.45 7.61 17.09
C SER A 34 16.91 9.03 17.24
N SER A 35 16.40 9.63 16.17
CA SER A 35 15.83 10.98 16.17
C SER A 35 14.33 10.98 15.86
N LEU A 36 13.61 11.97 16.40
CA LEU A 36 12.21 12.24 16.03
C LEU A 36 12.10 13.11 14.77
N ILE A 37 13.20 13.76 14.37
CA ILE A 37 13.26 14.62 13.18
C ILE A 37 14.54 14.28 12.42
N SER A 38 14.43 14.01 11.12
CA SER A 38 15.58 13.78 10.25
C SER A 38 15.52 14.69 9.02
N PRO A 39 16.46 15.64 8.86
CA PRO A 39 16.53 16.46 7.66
C PRO A 39 17.05 15.64 6.48
N VAL A 40 16.52 15.91 5.29
CA VAL A 40 17.00 15.33 4.02
C VAL A 40 18.06 16.25 3.42
N SER A 41 19.25 15.72 3.15
CA SER A 41 20.40 16.54 2.74
C SER A 41 20.35 17.02 1.29
N ASN A 42 19.61 16.32 0.42
CA ASN A 42 19.57 16.56 -1.03
C ASN A 42 18.17 16.95 -1.56
N PHE A 43 17.24 17.28 -0.67
CA PHE A 43 15.88 17.71 -1.02
C PHE A 43 15.31 18.54 0.15
N PRO A 44 14.57 19.65 -0.09
CA PRO A 44 14.07 20.53 0.98
C PRO A 44 12.91 19.88 1.76
N LEU A 45 13.23 18.87 2.56
CA LEU A 45 12.29 18.05 3.31
C LEU A 45 12.89 17.65 4.66
N GLU A 46 12.03 17.64 5.67
CA GLU A 46 12.28 17.05 6.99
C GLU A 46 11.30 15.91 7.22
N ILE A 47 11.79 14.80 7.78
CA ILE A 47 10.98 13.65 8.15
C ILE A 47 10.69 13.72 9.64
N LEU A 48 9.41 13.71 10.01
CA LEU A 48 8.92 13.63 11.37
C LEU A 48 8.52 12.18 11.68
N PHE A 49 9.04 11.63 12.78
CA PHE A 49 8.76 10.27 13.22
C PHE A 49 7.75 10.30 14.38
N LEU A 50 6.48 10.01 14.09
CA LEU A 50 5.35 10.15 15.02
C LEU A 50 4.72 8.80 15.36
N ARG A 51 3.80 8.76 16.33
CA ARG A 51 2.87 7.62 16.41
C ARG A 51 1.93 7.70 15.22
N ASP A 52 1.51 6.55 14.70
CA ASP A 52 0.59 6.46 13.56
C ASP A 52 -0.72 7.20 13.80
N ASP A 53 -1.29 7.06 15.00
CA ASP A 53 -2.54 7.71 15.38
C ASP A 53 -2.44 9.25 15.41
N ASP A 54 -1.25 9.81 15.59
CA ASP A 54 -1.02 11.27 15.65
C ASP A 54 -0.84 11.89 14.23
N ILE A 55 -0.45 11.10 13.22
CA ILE A 55 -0.12 11.60 11.88
C ILE A 55 -1.28 12.37 11.22
N PRO A 56 -2.54 11.87 11.23
CA PRO A 56 -3.67 12.54 10.59
C PRO A 56 -3.86 13.98 11.07
N GLU A 57 -3.88 14.19 12.39
CA GLU A 57 -4.07 15.51 13.01
C GLU A 57 -2.88 16.43 12.72
N TYR A 58 -1.66 15.93 12.78
CA TYR A 58 -0.45 16.70 12.46
C TYR A 58 -0.47 17.23 11.02
N VAL A 59 -1.02 16.45 10.08
CA VAL A 59 -1.20 16.89 8.70
C VAL A 59 -2.34 17.89 8.61
N GLN A 60 -3.52 17.61 9.17
CA GLN A 60 -4.66 18.53 9.15
C GLN A 60 -4.30 19.92 9.69
N ASP A 61 -3.62 19.98 10.83
CA ASP A 61 -3.25 21.23 11.51
C ASP A 61 -2.10 21.97 10.80
N GLY A 62 -1.45 21.31 9.82
CA GLY A 62 -0.34 21.87 9.06
C GLY A 62 1.00 21.89 9.80
N ILE A 63 1.13 21.12 10.89
CA ILE A 63 2.42 20.86 11.56
C ILE A 63 3.33 20.06 10.63
N ALA A 64 2.76 19.07 9.95
CA ALA A 64 3.33 18.39 8.80
C ALA A 64 2.63 18.85 7.51
N ASP A 65 3.37 18.94 6.41
CA ASP A 65 2.79 19.21 5.09
C ASP A 65 2.22 17.93 4.46
N LEU A 66 2.84 16.78 4.75
CA LEU A 66 2.56 15.46 4.20
C LEU A 66 2.54 14.40 5.30
N GLY A 67 1.85 13.28 5.06
CA GLY A 67 1.85 12.13 5.96
C GLY A 67 1.80 10.80 5.20
N ILE A 68 2.50 9.78 5.69
CA ILE A 68 2.30 8.38 5.31
C ILE A 68 1.61 7.65 6.46
N VAL A 69 0.40 7.17 6.22
CA VAL A 69 -0.48 6.56 7.23
C VAL A 69 -1.36 5.49 6.59
N GLY A 70 -1.98 4.62 7.39
CA GLY A 70 -2.98 3.67 6.90
C GLY A 70 -4.30 4.37 6.55
N GLU A 71 -4.93 3.97 5.45
CA GLU A 71 -6.26 4.47 5.02
C GLU A 71 -7.31 4.31 6.11
N ASN A 72 -7.27 3.21 6.87
CA ASN A 72 -8.12 2.96 8.03
C ASN A 72 -8.01 4.05 9.12
N VAL A 73 -6.85 4.66 9.32
CA VAL A 73 -6.70 5.69 10.36
C VAL A 73 -7.39 6.98 9.92
N ILE A 74 -7.36 7.30 8.61
CA ILE A 74 -8.05 8.47 8.06
C ILE A 74 -9.57 8.30 8.13
N GLU A 75 -10.08 7.14 7.74
CA GLU A 75 -11.53 6.86 7.81
C GLU A 75 -12.07 6.81 9.25
N GLU A 76 -11.23 6.45 10.21
CA GLU A 76 -11.59 6.41 11.63
C GLU A 76 -11.53 7.79 12.29
N THR A 77 -10.50 8.58 12.01
CA THR A 77 -10.32 9.92 12.61
C THR A 77 -11.17 11.00 11.94
N GLU A 78 -11.64 10.76 10.72
CA GLU A 78 -12.45 11.69 9.92
C GLU A 78 -11.79 13.08 9.72
N VAL A 79 -10.46 13.14 9.76
CA VAL A 79 -9.72 14.39 9.54
C VAL A 79 -9.88 14.91 8.10
N GLU A 80 -9.82 16.23 7.95
CA GLU A 80 -9.88 16.89 6.65
C GLU A 80 -8.47 17.02 6.05
N VAL A 81 -8.09 16.03 5.23
CA VAL A 81 -6.83 16.01 4.49
C VAL A 81 -7.06 15.65 3.02
N ASN A 82 -6.15 16.10 2.16
CA ASN A 82 -6.15 15.71 0.76
C ASN A 82 -5.44 14.37 0.58
N TYR A 83 -6.10 13.43 -0.06
CA TYR A 83 -5.48 12.18 -0.49
C TYR A 83 -4.66 12.41 -1.77
N LEU A 84 -3.39 11.96 -1.77
CA LEU A 84 -2.49 12.10 -2.92
C LEU A 84 -2.24 10.78 -3.65
N GLN A 85 -1.93 9.70 -2.93
CA GLN A 85 -1.43 8.48 -3.55
C GLN A 85 -1.52 7.25 -2.63
N ARG A 86 -2.02 6.12 -3.13
CA ARG A 86 -1.86 4.80 -2.52
C ARG A 86 -0.46 4.26 -2.76
N LEU A 87 0.15 3.69 -1.75
CA LEU A 87 1.56 3.30 -1.76
C LEU A 87 1.78 1.78 -2.00
N GLY A 88 0.71 0.98 -2.05
CA GLY A 88 0.79 -0.43 -2.41
C GLY A 88 1.43 -1.34 -1.36
N PHE A 89 1.65 -0.85 -0.13
CA PHE A 89 2.14 -1.64 1.00
C PHE A 89 1.28 -1.42 2.25
N GLY A 90 1.52 -2.22 3.30
CA GLY A 90 0.72 -2.14 4.52
C GLY A 90 -0.71 -2.65 4.35
N LYS A 91 -0.96 -3.51 3.36
CA LYS A 91 -2.29 -4.04 3.03
C LYS A 91 -2.86 -4.86 4.18
N CYS A 92 -4.07 -4.53 4.60
CA CYS A 92 -4.87 -5.27 5.57
C CYS A 92 -6.36 -5.07 5.30
N SER A 93 -7.19 -5.83 5.99
CA SER A 93 -8.64 -5.66 5.95
C SER A 93 -9.17 -5.55 7.37
N LEU A 94 -10.00 -4.56 7.64
CA LEU A 94 -10.80 -4.54 8.85
C LEU A 94 -11.92 -5.56 8.70
N LYS A 95 -12.00 -6.52 9.62
CA LYS A 95 -12.98 -7.61 9.55
C LYS A 95 -13.70 -7.79 10.88
N ILE A 96 -14.99 -8.13 10.79
CA ILE A 96 -15.69 -8.71 11.92
C ILE A 96 -15.23 -10.16 12.07
N ALA A 97 -14.91 -10.58 13.29
CA ALA A 97 -14.56 -11.95 13.63
C ALA A 97 -15.35 -12.42 14.87
N VAL A 98 -15.63 -13.72 14.91
CA VAL A 98 -16.48 -14.36 15.93
C VAL A 98 -15.77 -15.59 16.51
N PRO A 99 -16.08 -16.03 17.75
CA PRO A 99 -15.52 -17.26 18.31
C PRO A 99 -15.77 -18.49 17.43
N ASN A 100 -14.84 -19.44 17.35
CA ASN A 100 -14.98 -20.63 16.50
C ASN A 100 -16.22 -21.49 16.84
N ASN A 101 -16.68 -21.42 18.09
CA ASN A 101 -17.84 -22.15 18.62
C ASN A 101 -19.13 -21.31 18.65
N ASN A 102 -19.22 -20.25 17.84
CA ASN A 102 -20.36 -19.35 17.81
C ASN A 102 -21.58 -19.90 17.03
N THR A 103 -22.71 -19.19 17.10
CA THR A 103 -23.97 -19.51 16.40
C THR A 103 -24.32 -18.52 15.27
N ILE A 104 -23.44 -17.54 15.01
CA ILE A 104 -23.58 -16.48 14.02
C ILE A 104 -23.16 -17.03 12.64
N ASN A 105 -24.11 -17.09 11.73
CA ASN A 105 -23.92 -17.54 10.34
C ASN A 105 -24.33 -16.46 9.33
N GLU A 106 -25.03 -15.43 9.76
CA GLU A 106 -25.48 -14.32 8.92
C GLU A 106 -25.39 -12.98 9.66
N LEU A 107 -25.16 -11.90 8.92
CA LEU A 107 -24.91 -10.56 9.47
C LEU A 107 -26.04 -10.06 10.39
N SER A 108 -27.29 -10.38 10.06
CA SER A 108 -28.49 -10.05 10.86
C SER A 108 -28.42 -10.57 12.30
N GLN A 109 -27.70 -11.66 12.55
CA GLN A 109 -27.55 -12.24 13.88
C GLN A 109 -26.61 -11.46 14.80
N LEU A 110 -25.94 -10.42 14.29
CA LEU A 110 -25.21 -9.44 15.11
C LEU A 110 -26.16 -8.43 15.79
N ASN A 111 -27.45 -8.37 15.43
CA ASN A 111 -28.41 -7.50 16.09
C ASN A 111 -28.50 -7.81 17.59
N GLY A 112 -28.42 -6.79 18.43
CA GLY A 112 -28.44 -6.89 19.89
C GLY A 112 -27.17 -7.48 20.51
N ARG A 113 -26.18 -7.89 19.70
CA ARG A 113 -24.89 -8.40 20.19
C ARG A 113 -23.88 -7.28 20.36
N SER A 114 -22.86 -7.57 21.16
CA SER A 114 -21.75 -6.67 21.44
C SER A 114 -20.55 -6.95 20.54
N ILE A 115 -19.90 -5.90 20.03
CA ILE A 115 -18.73 -5.99 19.14
C ILE A 115 -17.61 -5.12 19.70
N ALA A 116 -16.49 -5.73 20.09
CA ALA A 116 -15.32 -4.99 20.55
C ALA A 116 -14.47 -4.49 19.37
N THR A 117 -13.98 -3.24 19.43
CA THR A 117 -13.14 -2.68 18.37
C THR A 117 -12.32 -1.48 18.85
N THR A 118 -11.22 -1.19 18.15
CA THR A 118 -10.51 0.11 18.19
C THR A 118 -10.97 1.05 17.07
N TYR A 119 -11.91 0.62 16.21
CA TYR A 119 -12.42 1.35 15.04
C TYR A 119 -13.94 1.58 15.10
N PRO A 120 -14.46 2.25 16.15
CA PRO A 120 -15.90 2.43 16.33
C PRO A 120 -16.57 3.24 15.20
N VAL A 121 -15.89 4.21 14.59
CA VAL A 121 -16.46 5.05 13.53
C VAL A 121 -16.67 4.23 12.26
N ILE A 122 -15.65 3.51 11.82
CA ILE A 122 -15.75 2.64 10.62
C ILE A 122 -16.78 1.54 10.85
N LEU A 123 -16.73 0.86 12.00
CA LEU A 123 -17.70 -0.19 12.32
C LEU A 123 -19.13 0.37 12.38
N GLY A 124 -19.33 1.52 12.99
CA GLY A 124 -20.64 2.17 13.08
C GLY A 124 -21.23 2.51 11.71
N LYS A 125 -20.42 3.06 10.80
CA LYS A 125 -20.82 3.32 9.41
C LYS A 125 -21.22 2.03 8.69
N PHE A 126 -20.44 0.96 8.85
CA PHE A 126 -20.73 -0.34 8.26
C PHE A 126 -22.05 -0.94 8.77
N LEU A 127 -22.23 -1.02 10.10
CA LEU A 127 -23.44 -1.59 10.70
C LEU A 127 -24.70 -0.82 10.29
N LYS A 128 -24.61 0.51 10.26
CA LYS A 128 -25.70 1.38 9.79
C LYS A 128 -26.06 1.10 8.34
N ALA A 129 -25.07 0.94 7.46
CA ALA A 129 -25.29 0.62 6.05
C ALA A 129 -25.92 -0.78 5.86
N GLN A 130 -25.62 -1.73 6.76
CA GLN A 130 -26.20 -3.08 6.76
C GLN A 130 -27.54 -3.18 7.51
N GLY A 131 -28.04 -2.11 8.12
CA GLY A 131 -29.27 -2.14 8.91
C GLY A 131 -29.16 -2.98 10.20
N ILE A 132 -27.96 -3.07 10.78
CA ILE A 132 -27.67 -3.86 11.98
C ILE A 132 -27.53 -2.91 13.18
N GLN A 133 -28.18 -3.25 14.29
CA GLN A 133 -28.06 -2.57 15.57
C GLN A 133 -27.29 -3.45 16.55
N SER A 134 -25.99 -3.19 16.70
CA SER A 134 -25.11 -3.87 17.66
C SER A 134 -24.54 -2.87 18.67
N ASP A 135 -24.13 -3.38 19.83
CA ASP A 135 -23.48 -2.61 20.89
C ASP A 135 -21.96 -2.52 20.62
N ILE A 136 -21.48 -1.35 20.18
CA ILE A 136 -20.07 -1.14 19.87
C ILE A 136 -19.29 -0.86 21.17
N ARG A 137 -18.41 -1.80 21.54
CA ARG A 137 -17.53 -1.71 22.71
C ARG A 137 -16.14 -1.22 22.31
N THR A 138 -15.92 0.09 22.44
CA THR A 138 -14.62 0.68 22.11
C THR A 138 -13.58 0.32 23.16
N ILE A 139 -12.43 -0.18 22.73
CA ILE A 139 -11.29 -0.51 23.59
C ILE A 139 -9.99 -0.01 22.96
N SER A 140 -8.92 0.09 23.75
CA SER A 140 -7.65 0.69 23.32
C SER A 140 -6.66 -0.30 22.69
N GLY A 141 -6.96 -1.60 22.65
CA GLY A 141 -6.11 -2.62 22.06
C GLY A 141 -6.40 -4.01 22.60
N SER A 142 -5.67 -5.01 22.10
CA SER A 142 -5.86 -6.43 22.43
C SER A 142 -7.32 -6.86 22.22
N VAL A 143 -7.88 -6.53 21.05
CA VAL A 143 -9.30 -6.73 20.78
C VAL A 143 -9.66 -8.21 20.80
N GLU A 144 -8.73 -9.06 20.41
CA GLU A 144 -8.91 -10.49 20.14
C GLU A 144 -9.20 -11.33 21.39
N ILE A 145 -8.84 -10.84 22.58
CA ILE A 145 -9.15 -11.52 23.85
C ILE A 145 -10.56 -11.17 24.38
N SER A 146 -11.20 -10.13 23.84
CA SER A 146 -12.48 -9.60 24.36
C SER A 146 -13.60 -10.66 24.42
N PRO A 147 -13.78 -11.53 23.40
CA PRO A 147 -14.79 -12.58 23.48
C PRO A 147 -14.49 -13.63 24.54
N GLY A 148 -13.22 -14.03 24.68
CA GLY A 148 -12.81 -14.99 25.70
C GLY A 148 -13.01 -14.49 27.14
N LEU A 149 -12.99 -13.18 27.34
CA LEU A 149 -13.26 -12.53 28.63
C LEU A 149 -14.75 -12.20 28.86
N GLY A 150 -15.62 -12.47 27.88
CA GLY A 150 -17.04 -12.12 27.94
C GLY A 150 -17.32 -10.61 27.83
N LEU A 151 -16.38 -9.83 27.29
CA LEU A 151 -16.56 -8.39 27.07
C LEU A 151 -17.35 -8.08 25.80
N ALA A 152 -17.30 -8.98 24.81
CA ALA A 152 -18.05 -8.84 23.56
C ALA A 152 -18.40 -10.20 22.95
N ASP A 153 -19.44 -10.27 22.11
CA ASP A 153 -19.81 -11.47 21.37
C ASP A 153 -18.97 -11.66 20.09
N ALA A 154 -18.49 -10.56 19.53
CA ALA A 154 -17.67 -10.49 18.33
C ALA A 154 -16.60 -9.39 18.47
N ILE A 155 -15.68 -9.35 17.52
CA ILE A 155 -14.71 -8.26 17.39
C ILE A 155 -14.77 -7.66 15.99
N CYS A 156 -14.30 -6.43 15.84
CA CYS A 156 -13.96 -5.83 14.55
C CYS A 156 -12.52 -5.30 14.64
N ASP A 157 -11.60 -5.93 13.90
CA ASP A 157 -10.17 -5.58 13.98
C ASP A 157 -9.43 -5.84 12.66
N LEU A 158 -8.21 -5.30 12.56
CA LEU A 158 -7.36 -5.42 11.39
C LEU A 158 -6.82 -6.84 11.23
N VAL A 159 -7.05 -7.41 10.06
CA VAL A 159 -6.57 -8.74 9.66
C VAL A 159 -5.63 -8.61 8.48
N SER A 160 -4.41 -9.12 8.66
CA SER A 160 -3.44 -9.27 7.57
C SER A 160 -3.29 -10.75 7.18
N THR A 161 -2.61 -11.57 7.99
CA THR A 161 -2.44 -13.01 7.73
C THR A 161 -3.48 -13.91 8.41
N GLY A 162 -4.29 -13.36 9.33
CA GLY A 162 -5.27 -14.12 10.13
C GLY A 162 -4.68 -14.91 11.31
N GLY A 163 -3.36 -14.87 11.51
CA GLY A 163 -2.70 -15.61 12.60
C GLY A 163 -3.23 -15.27 13.99
N THR A 164 -3.42 -13.98 14.29
CA THR A 164 -3.88 -13.51 15.61
C THR A 164 -5.30 -13.94 15.92
N LEU A 165 -6.20 -13.95 14.92
CA LEU A 165 -7.56 -14.47 15.10
C LEU A 165 -7.51 -15.95 15.46
N LYS A 166 -6.75 -16.74 14.69
CA LYS A 166 -6.63 -18.18 14.90
C LYS A 166 -6.07 -18.54 16.27
N SER A 167 -5.05 -17.82 16.76
CA SER A 167 -4.46 -18.06 18.09
C SER A 167 -5.42 -17.76 19.24
N ASN A 168 -6.42 -16.91 19.02
CA ASN A 168 -7.44 -16.54 20.00
C ASN A 168 -8.78 -17.30 19.78
N GLY A 169 -8.78 -18.33 18.93
CA GLY A 169 -9.98 -19.13 18.66
C GLY A 169 -11.09 -18.36 17.95
N LEU A 170 -10.72 -17.38 17.11
CA LEU A 170 -11.64 -16.58 16.31
C LEU A 170 -11.54 -16.95 14.82
N ILE A 171 -12.66 -16.81 14.11
CA ILE A 171 -12.76 -16.93 12.66
C ILE A 171 -13.24 -15.62 12.04
N PRO A 172 -12.69 -15.21 10.87
CA PRO A 172 -13.24 -14.11 10.09
C PRO A 172 -14.69 -14.38 9.71
N PHE A 173 -15.54 -13.36 9.83
CA PHE A 173 -16.96 -13.46 9.57
C PHE A 173 -17.43 -12.52 8.44
N ALA A 174 -17.04 -11.26 8.48
CA ALA A 174 -17.42 -10.28 7.46
C ALA A 174 -16.29 -9.28 7.19
N ASP A 175 -16.16 -8.86 5.93
CA ASP A 175 -15.26 -7.80 5.51
C ASP A 175 -15.93 -6.44 5.70
N VAL A 176 -15.26 -5.54 6.42
CA VAL A 176 -15.77 -4.19 6.72
C VAL A 176 -15.11 -3.15 5.81
N MET A 177 -13.78 -3.19 5.73
CA MET A 177 -12.98 -2.23 4.96
C MET A 177 -11.68 -2.89 4.51
N SER A 178 -11.19 -2.53 3.32
CA SER A 178 -9.80 -2.78 2.93
C SER A 178 -8.97 -1.52 3.18
N SER A 179 -7.74 -1.69 3.67
CA SER A 179 -6.83 -0.58 3.97
C SER A 179 -5.45 -0.87 3.41
N GLU A 180 -4.76 0.20 2.99
CA GLU A 180 -3.34 0.20 2.66
C GLU A 180 -2.69 1.51 3.09
N ALA A 181 -1.36 1.59 2.98
CA ALA A 181 -0.63 2.82 3.23
C ALA A 181 -0.93 3.86 2.14
N ILE A 182 -1.23 5.08 2.57
CA ILE A 182 -1.55 6.22 1.71
C ILE A 182 -0.66 7.41 2.03
N LEU A 183 -0.40 8.24 1.01
CA LEU A 183 0.19 9.55 1.14
C LEU A 183 -0.93 10.59 1.17
N ILE A 184 -0.95 11.41 2.21
CA ILE A 184 -1.88 12.51 2.41
C ILE A 184 -1.13 13.85 2.47
N CYS A 185 -1.82 14.95 2.17
CA CYS A 185 -1.32 16.29 2.41
C CYS A 185 -2.37 17.19 3.08
N ASN A 186 -1.89 18.25 3.69
CA ASN A 186 -2.78 19.24 4.27
C ASN A 186 -3.50 20.07 3.19
N ASN A 187 -4.67 20.62 3.54
CA ASN A 187 -5.51 21.36 2.60
C ASN A 187 -4.89 22.68 2.10
N LYS A 188 -3.85 23.19 2.79
CA LYS A 188 -3.24 24.50 2.51
C LYS A 188 -2.13 24.46 1.47
N ASN A 189 -1.48 23.31 1.26
CA ASN A 189 -0.26 23.21 0.45
C ASN A 189 -0.36 22.31 -0.78
N GLY A 190 -1.55 21.78 -1.13
CA GLY A 190 -1.70 20.76 -2.17
C GLY A 190 -1.06 21.09 -3.54
N ASP A 191 -0.98 22.38 -3.90
CA ASP A 191 -0.44 22.83 -5.19
C ASP A 191 1.07 23.14 -5.20
N SER A 192 1.79 22.86 -4.12
CA SER A 192 3.24 23.11 -4.04
C SER A 192 4.02 22.31 -5.09
N GLU A 193 4.84 22.98 -5.89
CA GLU A 193 5.73 22.33 -6.88
C GLU A 193 6.67 21.31 -6.23
N LEU A 194 7.13 21.55 -5.00
CA LEU A 194 7.94 20.59 -4.24
C LEU A 194 7.16 19.32 -3.89
N ILE A 195 5.86 19.44 -3.60
CA ILE A 195 5.00 18.29 -3.34
C ILE A 195 4.78 17.51 -4.63
N LYS A 196 4.51 18.18 -5.75
CA LYS A 196 4.36 17.55 -7.06
C LYS A 196 5.62 16.77 -7.46
N GLU A 197 6.80 17.37 -7.25
CA GLU A 197 8.08 16.69 -7.50
C GLU A 197 8.24 15.43 -6.63
N LEU A 198 7.95 15.52 -5.33
CA LEU A 198 8.04 14.38 -4.42
C LEU A 198 7.04 13.27 -4.80
N VAL A 199 5.80 13.63 -5.13
CA VAL A 199 4.77 12.68 -5.60
C VAL A 199 5.22 12.00 -6.89
N GLN A 200 5.81 12.73 -7.85
CA GLN A 200 6.36 12.14 -9.08
C GLN A 200 7.49 11.14 -8.77
N ARG A 201 8.40 11.47 -7.84
CA ARG A 201 9.45 10.52 -7.39
C ARG A 201 8.84 9.27 -6.77
N ILE A 202 7.85 9.41 -5.90
CA ILE A 202 7.13 8.27 -5.28
C ILE A 202 6.48 7.40 -6.37
N GLN A 203 5.73 8.01 -7.29
CA GLN A 203 5.09 7.28 -8.39
C GLN A 203 6.10 6.54 -9.27
N SER A 204 7.28 7.13 -9.51
CA SER A 204 8.33 6.49 -10.31
C SER A 204 8.86 5.20 -9.68
N VAL A 205 8.98 5.18 -8.35
CA VAL A 205 9.42 4.01 -7.57
C VAL A 205 8.31 2.96 -7.52
N LEU A 206 7.06 3.38 -7.29
CA LEU A 206 5.92 2.46 -7.24
C LEU A 206 5.72 1.74 -8.59
N ARG A 207 5.78 2.47 -9.71
CA ARG A 207 5.70 1.87 -11.06
C ARG A 207 6.86 0.91 -11.34
N ALA A 208 8.08 1.29 -10.96
CA ALA A 208 9.25 0.45 -11.16
C ALA A 208 9.16 -0.87 -10.38
N LYS A 209 8.62 -0.83 -9.15
CA LYS A 209 8.43 -2.03 -8.32
C LYS A 209 7.48 -3.05 -8.94
N GLU A 210 6.45 -2.59 -9.66
CA GLU A 210 5.44 -3.44 -10.30
C GLU A 210 5.79 -3.88 -11.72
N THR A 211 6.97 -3.52 -12.20
CA THR A 211 7.41 -3.82 -13.57
C THR A 211 8.79 -4.47 -13.59
N LYS A 212 9.07 -5.19 -14.67
CA LYS A 212 10.38 -5.78 -14.95
C LYS A 212 10.85 -5.32 -16.31
N TYR A 213 12.16 -5.09 -16.42
CA TYR A 213 12.79 -4.93 -17.71
C TYR A 213 13.11 -6.30 -18.28
N VAL A 214 12.73 -6.53 -19.53
CA VAL A 214 12.91 -7.81 -20.21
C VAL A 214 13.67 -7.60 -21.50
N VAL A 215 14.68 -8.44 -21.70
CA VAL A 215 15.44 -8.55 -22.94
C VAL A 215 15.25 -9.97 -23.46
N LEU A 216 14.97 -10.10 -24.75
CA LEU A 216 14.85 -11.39 -25.42
C LEU A 216 15.41 -11.31 -26.83
N ASN A 217 15.89 -12.43 -27.35
CA ASN A 217 16.31 -12.56 -28.73
C ASN A 217 15.18 -13.18 -29.55
N VAL A 218 14.95 -12.68 -30.75
CA VAL A 218 13.91 -13.19 -31.66
C VAL A 218 14.44 -13.24 -33.10
N PRO A 219 14.08 -14.27 -33.91
CA PRO A 219 14.28 -14.23 -35.35
C PRO A 219 13.50 -13.04 -35.95
N LYS A 220 14.08 -12.37 -36.95
CA LYS A 220 13.45 -11.19 -37.57
C LYS A 220 12.03 -11.45 -38.09
N ASP A 221 11.80 -12.62 -38.66
CA ASP A 221 10.49 -13.02 -39.21
C ASP A 221 9.39 -13.10 -38.13
N ASN A 222 9.78 -13.34 -36.88
CA ASN A 222 8.88 -13.48 -35.75
C ASN A 222 8.68 -12.17 -34.97
N LEU A 223 9.44 -11.11 -35.30
CA LEU A 223 9.40 -9.82 -34.61
C LEU A 223 7.98 -9.22 -34.53
N PRO A 224 7.13 -9.24 -35.59
CA PRO A 224 5.78 -8.68 -35.51
C PRO A 224 4.92 -9.33 -34.42
N ALA A 225 5.03 -10.65 -34.25
CA ALA A 225 4.31 -11.39 -33.21
C ALA A 225 4.79 -11.00 -31.81
N ILE A 226 6.11 -10.83 -31.62
CA ILE A 226 6.68 -10.38 -30.35
C ILE A 226 6.24 -8.96 -29.99
N ILE A 227 6.25 -8.02 -30.95
CA ILE A 227 5.83 -6.63 -30.70
C ILE A 227 4.35 -6.58 -30.28
N ALA A 228 3.49 -7.39 -30.90
CA ALA A 228 2.07 -7.48 -30.52
C ALA A 228 1.87 -8.00 -29.08
N LEU A 229 2.76 -8.88 -28.60
CA LEU A 229 2.74 -9.41 -27.24
C LEU A 229 3.33 -8.45 -26.20
N LEU A 230 4.12 -7.45 -26.63
CA LEU A 230 4.90 -6.58 -25.76
C LEU A 230 4.76 -5.10 -26.18
N PRO A 231 3.64 -4.43 -25.88
CA PRO A 231 3.49 -3.01 -26.25
C PRO A 231 4.50 -2.08 -25.55
N GLY A 232 5.10 -2.51 -24.43
CA GLY A 232 6.04 -1.72 -23.64
C GLY A 232 5.40 -0.47 -23.00
N VAL A 233 6.22 0.43 -22.48
CA VAL A 233 5.74 1.73 -21.93
C VAL A 233 5.40 2.73 -23.05
N LYS A 234 6.16 2.69 -24.15
CA LYS A 234 5.92 3.48 -25.36
C LYS A 234 6.00 2.63 -26.62
N SER A 235 7.10 1.90 -26.75
CA SER A 235 7.35 0.89 -27.79
C SER A 235 8.57 0.07 -27.34
N PRO A 236 8.67 -1.23 -27.68
CA PRO A 236 9.90 -1.97 -27.53
C PRO A 236 11.05 -1.36 -28.33
N SER A 237 12.26 -1.47 -27.80
CA SER A 237 13.48 -1.19 -28.57
C SER A 237 13.93 -2.45 -29.28
N VAL A 238 14.33 -2.33 -30.55
CA VAL A 238 14.82 -3.44 -31.38
C VAL A 238 16.27 -3.17 -31.74
N VAL A 239 17.16 -4.07 -31.36
CA VAL A 239 18.62 -3.95 -31.54
C VAL A 239 19.10 -5.12 -32.40
N PRO A 240 19.79 -4.88 -33.53
CA PRO A 240 20.39 -5.95 -34.33
C PRO A 240 21.42 -6.75 -33.53
N LEU A 241 21.45 -8.08 -33.72
CA LEU A 241 22.48 -8.95 -33.16
C LEU A 241 23.63 -9.17 -34.15
N ALA A 242 24.74 -9.73 -33.65
CA ALA A 242 25.85 -10.18 -34.50
C ALA A 242 25.42 -11.28 -35.48
N GLU A 243 24.46 -12.13 -35.07
CA GLU A 243 23.77 -13.05 -35.95
C GLU A 243 22.71 -12.28 -36.76
N SER A 244 22.92 -12.19 -38.08
CA SER A 244 22.19 -11.25 -38.95
C SER A 244 20.68 -11.47 -39.00
N ASP A 245 20.22 -12.69 -38.72
CA ASP A 245 18.80 -13.07 -38.82
C ASP A 245 18.03 -12.84 -37.51
N TRP A 246 18.71 -12.32 -36.48
CA TRP A 246 18.16 -12.11 -35.16
C TRP A 246 18.22 -10.65 -34.71
N VAL A 247 17.32 -10.32 -33.78
CA VAL A 247 17.29 -9.04 -33.07
C VAL A 247 17.08 -9.28 -31.57
N ALA A 248 17.63 -8.42 -30.74
CA ALA A 248 17.25 -8.28 -29.35
C ALA A 248 16.09 -7.29 -29.23
N VAL A 249 15.05 -7.69 -28.49
CA VAL A 249 13.91 -6.86 -28.13
C VAL A 249 14.01 -6.51 -26.66
N HIS A 250 14.00 -5.23 -26.36
CA HIS A 250 14.03 -4.69 -25.01
C HIS A 250 12.68 -4.04 -24.70
N THR A 251 12.10 -4.38 -23.55
CA THR A 251 10.81 -3.83 -23.14
C THR A 251 10.66 -3.81 -21.62
N VAL A 252 9.60 -3.16 -21.15
CA VAL A 252 9.16 -3.17 -19.76
C VAL A 252 7.80 -3.84 -19.71
N ILE A 253 7.63 -4.81 -18.82
CA ILE A 253 6.35 -5.50 -18.61
C ILE A 253 5.91 -5.47 -17.15
N PRO A 254 4.59 -5.41 -16.87
CA PRO A 254 4.06 -5.62 -15.54
C PRO A 254 4.46 -7.00 -14.99
N GLU A 255 4.90 -7.04 -13.73
CA GLU A 255 5.33 -8.29 -13.07
C GLU A 255 4.19 -9.31 -12.98
N ARG A 256 2.94 -8.86 -12.80
CA ARG A 256 1.77 -9.74 -12.78
C ARG A 256 1.50 -10.45 -14.10
N ASP A 257 1.87 -9.85 -15.23
CA ASP A 257 1.64 -10.41 -16.57
C ASP A 257 2.84 -11.27 -17.02
N PHE A 258 3.92 -11.27 -16.24
CA PHE A 258 5.24 -11.76 -16.64
C PHE A 258 5.21 -13.24 -17.07
N TRP A 259 4.65 -14.11 -16.23
CA TRP A 259 4.64 -15.56 -16.46
C TRP A 259 3.74 -15.96 -17.61
N ASP A 260 2.59 -15.32 -17.75
CA ASP A 260 1.63 -15.58 -18.83
C ASP A 260 2.24 -15.20 -20.19
N ARG A 261 2.94 -14.06 -20.24
CA ARG A 261 3.61 -13.59 -21.46
C ARG A 261 4.80 -14.45 -21.84
N ILE A 262 5.61 -14.94 -20.89
CA ILE A 262 6.79 -15.76 -21.21
C ILE A 262 6.43 -17.00 -22.03
N SER A 263 5.33 -17.67 -21.71
CA SER A 263 4.90 -18.86 -22.45
C SER A 263 4.61 -18.52 -23.92
N GLN A 264 3.88 -17.43 -24.13
CA GLN A 264 3.51 -16.93 -25.46
C GLN A 264 4.74 -16.45 -26.24
N LEU A 265 5.68 -15.76 -25.58
CA LEU A 265 6.93 -15.31 -26.19
C LEU A 265 7.77 -16.48 -26.69
N LYS A 266 7.91 -17.54 -25.89
CA LYS A 266 8.65 -18.75 -26.29
C LYS A 266 8.00 -19.44 -27.49
N GLN A 267 6.68 -19.54 -27.51
CA GLN A 267 5.93 -20.09 -28.66
C GLN A 267 6.12 -19.25 -29.92
N ALA A 268 6.21 -17.92 -29.77
CA ALA A 268 6.53 -16.99 -30.83
C ALA A 268 8.02 -16.98 -31.24
N GLY A 269 8.86 -17.88 -30.70
CA GLY A 269 10.26 -18.04 -31.11
C GLY A 269 11.26 -17.22 -30.30
N ALA A 270 10.85 -16.58 -29.19
CA ALA A 270 11.77 -15.87 -28.31
C ALA A 270 12.75 -16.82 -27.61
N GLN A 271 14.02 -16.43 -27.55
CA GLN A 271 15.10 -17.13 -26.87
C GLN A 271 15.88 -16.19 -25.96
N GLY A 272 16.64 -16.76 -25.01
CA GLY A 272 17.54 -15.98 -24.14
C GLY A 272 16.83 -14.87 -23.35
N ILE A 273 15.62 -15.15 -22.82
CA ILE A 273 14.83 -14.17 -22.08
C ILE A 273 15.52 -13.84 -20.74
N VAL A 274 15.99 -12.61 -20.57
CA VAL A 274 16.64 -12.07 -19.37
C VAL A 274 15.72 -11.04 -18.73
N VAL A 275 15.65 -11.07 -17.39
CA VAL A 275 14.80 -10.21 -16.58
C VAL A 275 15.66 -9.41 -15.63
N MET A 276 15.43 -8.11 -15.55
CA MET A 276 16.15 -7.22 -14.66
C MET A 276 15.18 -6.37 -13.84
N PRO A 277 15.50 -6.10 -12.56
CA PRO A 277 14.73 -5.15 -11.76
C PRO A 277 14.90 -3.74 -12.32
N ILE A 278 13.87 -2.91 -12.15
CA ILE A 278 13.92 -1.49 -12.47
C ILE A 278 13.92 -0.71 -11.16
N GLU A 279 14.80 0.26 -11.03
CA GLU A 279 14.83 1.12 -9.84
C GLU A 279 13.74 2.21 -9.90
N LYS A 280 13.59 2.88 -11.05
CA LYS A 280 12.67 4.00 -11.27
C LYS A 280 12.15 4.04 -12.71
N ILE A 281 10.89 4.44 -12.89
CA ILE A 281 10.30 4.76 -14.19
C ILE A 281 9.73 6.17 -14.18
N ILE A 282 10.30 7.05 -14.99
CA ILE A 282 9.84 8.44 -15.16
C ILE A 282 9.02 8.52 -16.44
N LEU A 283 7.82 9.10 -16.36
CA LEU A 283 6.93 9.35 -17.49
C LEU A 283 6.86 10.85 -17.77
#